data_AF-A0A4R0NRD9-F1
#
_entry.id   AF-A0A4R0NRD9-F1
#
_cell.length_a   1.000
_cell.length_b   1.000
_cell.length_c   1.000
_cell.angle_alpha   90.00
_cell.angle_beta   90.00
_cell.angle_gamma   90.00
#
_symmetry.space_group_name_H-M   'P 1'
#
loop_
_entity.id
_entity.type
_entity.pdbx_description
1 polymer ?
#
loop_
_entity_poly.entity_id
_entity_poly.type
_entity_poly.pdbx_seq_one_letter_code
_entity_poly.pdbx_strand_id
1 'polypeptide(L)'
;MEQVKSEISVQELLFKFKDWMRYLLSYWKTILFAGLVGAIIGLSYAAFTIPEYTAKTTFVLEEDAMGGSMGGLGQMAGLAAMVGIDIGGSSNGLFQGDNIAALYKSRVMLEKALLTRAVIGDKEQLLIDSYVEVAGLKKKWFRSTKYADAHFTEVTGRPETRLADSLLLEVIEDIDKKYLKVGKPDKKLNVISVEFTAENEEFAKVFNRTIVATVNEFYIETKTKKSLSNIRVLQQQTDSVKAVMNGAISRAARVVDITPNLNITRSSQRTDPVQRSQFNAEANKAILTELVKNLELSKMNFLKDKPLIQVIDEPTFPIKKEKPGKAAMTAFGFLLATILVVFILVFKHFFSRLNMSVR
;
A
#
# COMPACT_ATOMS: atom_id res chain seq x y z
N MET A 1 -0.15 42.86 -60.22
CA MET A 1 -0.05 41.49 -60.77
C MET A 1 0.22 40.57 -59.59
N GLU A 2 -0.80 40.40 -58.76
CA GLU A 2 -1.78 39.31 -58.81
C GLU A 2 -1.23 38.08 -58.11
N GLN A 3 -1.55 38.01 -56.81
CA GLN A 3 -1.38 36.84 -55.98
C GLN A 3 -2.32 35.75 -56.49
N VAL A 4 -1.79 34.78 -57.24
CA VAL A 4 -2.55 33.58 -57.61
C VAL A 4 -2.61 32.69 -56.37
N LYS A 5 -3.68 32.87 -55.61
CA LYS A 5 -4.11 31.95 -54.56
C LYS A 5 -4.62 30.70 -55.27
N SER A 6 -3.79 29.66 -55.35
CA SER A 6 -4.14 28.39 -55.97
C SER A 6 -5.31 27.76 -55.20
N GLU A 7 -6.52 27.92 -55.74
CA GLU A 7 -7.68 27.16 -55.29
C GLU A 7 -7.46 25.69 -55.67
N ILE A 8 -7.02 24.90 -54.69
CA ILE A 8 -6.87 23.46 -54.87
C ILE A 8 -8.28 22.89 -55.06
N SER A 9 -8.65 22.57 -56.30
CA SER A 9 -9.93 21.97 -56.63
C SER A 9 -10.04 20.59 -56.00
N VAL A 10 -11.19 20.28 -55.38
CA VAL A 10 -11.49 18.98 -54.76
C VAL A 10 -11.30 17.83 -55.75
N GLN A 11 -11.54 18.07 -57.04
CA GLN A 11 -11.30 17.10 -58.10
C GLN A 11 -9.81 16.80 -58.28
N GLU A 12 -8.94 17.80 -58.17
CA GLU A 12 -7.49 17.64 -58.30
C GLU A 12 -6.90 16.85 -57.10
N LEU A 13 -7.44 17.06 -55.90
CA LEU A 13 -7.12 16.24 -54.71
C LEU A 13 -7.52 14.77 -54.92
N LEU A 14 -8.69 14.51 -55.50
CA LEU A 14 -9.15 13.15 -55.80
C LEU A 14 -8.29 12.46 -56.86
N PHE A 15 -7.85 13.19 -57.89
CA PHE A 15 -6.92 12.66 -58.89
C PHE A 15 -5.55 12.34 -58.29
N LYS A 16 -4.98 13.25 -57.48
CA LYS A 16 -3.72 13.01 -56.76
C LYS A 16 -3.83 11.82 -55.81
N PHE A 17 -4.93 11.69 -55.08
CA PHE A 17 -5.19 10.54 -54.20
C PHE A 17 -5.27 9.22 -54.98
N LYS A 18 -5.96 9.20 -56.12
CA LYS A 18 -6.10 8.00 -56.97
C LYS A 18 -4.77 7.57 -57.58
N ASP A 19 -3.89 8.51 -57.91
CA ASP A 19 -2.55 8.22 -58.42
C ASP A 19 -1.62 7.65 -57.34
N TRP A 20 -1.70 8.20 -56.12
CA TRP A 20 -0.99 7.67 -54.96
C TRP A 20 -1.48 6.26 -54.59
N MET A 21 -2.79 6.02 -54.67
CA MET A 21 -3.36 4.69 -54.44
C MET A 21 -2.92 3.68 -55.50
N ARG A 22 -2.88 4.06 -56.80
CA ARG A 22 -2.31 3.22 -57.86
C ARG A 22 -0.82 2.92 -57.64
N TYR A 23 -0.05 3.90 -57.18
CA TYR A 23 1.36 3.71 -56.83
C TYR A 23 1.51 2.70 -55.68
N LEU A 24 0.78 2.85 -54.57
CA LEU A 24 0.80 1.85 -53.50
C LEU A 24 0.35 0.46 -53.98
N LEU A 25 -0.71 0.38 -54.78
CA LEU A 25 -1.17 -0.90 -55.35
C LEU A 25 -0.13 -1.55 -56.26
N SER A 26 0.71 -0.79 -56.97
CA SER A 26 1.79 -1.38 -57.78
C SER A 26 2.85 -2.11 -56.94
N TYR A 27 3.01 -1.71 -55.67
CA TYR A 27 3.94 -2.30 -54.71
C TYR A 27 3.25 -3.27 -53.73
N TRP A 28 2.01 -3.72 -54.00
CA TRP A 28 1.23 -4.56 -53.09
C TRP A 28 1.97 -5.84 -52.63
N LYS A 29 2.78 -6.46 -53.50
CA LYS A 29 3.60 -7.63 -53.14
C LYS A 29 4.66 -7.31 -52.08
N THR A 30 5.28 -6.13 -52.16
CA THR A 30 6.27 -5.68 -51.16
C THR A 30 5.63 -5.33 -49.83
N ILE A 31 4.43 -4.72 -49.86
CA ILE A 31 3.65 -4.42 -48.66
C ILE A 31 3.20 -5.71 -47.98
N LEU A 32 2.68 -6.68 -48.75
CA LEU A 32 2.27 -7.98 -48.23
C LEU A 32 3.46 -8.76 -47.65
N PHE A 33 4.59 -8.79 -48.36
CA PHE A 33 5.81 -9.45 -47.88
C PHE A 33 6.32 -8.83 -46.58
N ALA A 34 6.37 -7.50 -46.51
CA ALA A 34 6.76 -6.79 -45.29
C ALA A 34 5.81 -7.05 -44.12
N GLY A 35 4.50 -7.08 -44.37
CA GLY A 35 3.50 -7.47 -43.38
C GLY A 35 3.73 -8.89 -42.86
N LEU A 36 3.99 -9.85 -43.75
CA LEU A 36 4.27 -11.23 -43.38
C LEU A 36 5.54 -11.34 -42.53
N VAL A 37 6.60 -10.63 -42.90
CA VAL A 37 7.85 -10.56 -42.11
C VAL A 37 7.57 -9.95 -40.73
N GLY A 38 6.81 -8.85 -40.66
CA GLY A 38 6.39 -8.24 -39.40
C GLY A 38 5.54 -9.17 -38.52
N ALA A 39 4.66 -9.96 -39.13
CA ALA A 39 3.85 -10.97 -38.44
C ALA A 39 4.73 -12.09 -37.85
N ILE A 40 5.72 -12.58 -38.61
CA ILE A 40 6.68 -13.59 -38.14
C ILE A 40 7.51 -13.05 -36.98
N ILE A 41 7.96 -11.80 -37.05
CA ILE A 41 8.69 -11.13 -35.97
C ILE A 41 7.80 -11.00 -34.73
N GLY A 42 6.56 -10.55 -34.88
CA GLY A 42 5.59 -10.41 -33.78
C GLY A 42 5.24 -11.75 -33.12
N LEU A 43 5.08 -12.81 -33.90
CA LEU A 43 4.85 -14.17 -33.42
C LEU A 43 6.07 -14.72 -32.68
N SER A 44 7.26 -14.51 -33.23
CA SER A 44 8.52 -14.92 -32.59
C SER A 44 8.70 -14.23 -31.24
N TYR A 45 8.47 -12.91 -31.18
CA TYR A 45 8.52 -12.15 -29.93
C TYR A 45 7.55 -12.70 -28.87
N ALA A 46 6.29 -12.96 -29.25
CA ALA A 46 5.29 -13.51 -28.33
C ALA A 46 5.64 -14.93 -27.86
N ALA A 47 6.32 -15.73 -28.68
CA ALA A 47 6.75 -17.08 -28.33
C ALA A 47 7.92 -17.09 -27.34
N PHE A 48 8.87 -16.17 -27.48
CA PHE A 48 10.04 -16.05 -26.60
C PHE A 48 9.77 -15.21 -25.34
N THR A 49 8.61 -14.54 -25.24
CA THR A 49 8.24 -13.81 -24.02
C THR A 49 7.98 -14.79 -22.87
N ILE A 50 8.70 -14.62 -21.77
CA ILE A 50 8.60 -15.42 -20.55
C ILE A 50 7.20 -15.19 -19.92
N PRO A 51 6.47 -16.24 -19.50
CA PRO A 51 5.21 -16.07 -18.76
C PRO A 51 5.43 -15.34 -17.46
N GLU A 52 4.54 -14.41 -17.16
CA GLU A 52 4.42 -13.82 -15.83
C GLU A 52 3.20 -14.41 -15.11
N TYR A 53 3.35 -14.70 -13.82
CA TYR A 53 2.31 -15.22 -12.94
C TYR A 53 1.98 -14.17 -11.90
N THR A 54 0.72 -13.73 -11.85
CA THR A 54 0.28 -12.70 -10.92
C THR A 54 -0.55 -13.31 -9.80
N ALA A 55 0.07 -13.47 -8.63
CA ALA A 55 -0.62 -13.84 -7.40
C ALA A 55 -1.41 -12.64 -6.87
N LYS A 56 -2.66 -12.86 -6.49
CA LYS A 56 -3.57 -11.82 -6.02
C LYS A 56 -4.17 -12.23 -4.68
N THR A 57 -4.04 -11.35 -3.69
CA THR A 57 -4.78 -11.41 -2.44
C THR A 57 -5.72 -10.20 -2.37
N THR A 58 -6.96 -10.42 -1.99
CA THR A 58 -7.91 -9.35 -1.68
C THR A 58 -8.32 -9.45 -0.22
N PHE A 59 -8.41 -8.31 0.45
CA PHE A 59 -8.90 -8.26 1.83
C PHE A 59 -9.68 -6.98 2.07
N VAL A 60 -10.54 -7.03 3.07
CA VAL A 60 -11.24 -5.86 3.57
C VAL A 60 -10.62 -5.45 4.88
N LEU A 61 -10.33 -4.15 4.97
CA LEU A 61 -10.03 -3.54 6.24
C LEU A 61 -11.35 -3.02 6.81
N GLU A 62 -11.75 -3.51 7.98
CA GLU A 62 -12.75 -2.82 8.76
C GLU A 62 -12.17 -1.45 9.11
N GLU A 63 -12.68 -0.41 8.46
CA GLU A 63 -12.44 0.95 8.92
C GLU A 63 -13.15 1.06 10.25
N ASP A 64 -12.39 1.35 11.31
CA ASP A 64 -12.94 1.87 12.55
C ASP A 64 -13.76 3.09 12.13
N ALA A 65 -15.06 2.91 11.94
CA ALA A 65 -15.97 4.01 11.82
C ALA A 65 -15.89 4.71 13.18
N MET A 66 -14.98 5.67 13.28
CA MET A 66 -14.86 6.60 14.38
C MET A 66 -16.10 7.53 14.46
N GLY A 67 -17.18 7.18 13.75
CA GLY A 67 -18.52 7.75 13.83
C GLY A 67 -19.59 6.80 14.40
N GLY A 68 -19.27 5.57 14.83
CA GLY A 68 -20.26 4.59 15.28
C GLY A 68 -20.47 4.48 16.81
N SER A 69 -19.53 4.94 17.64
CA SER A 69 -19.58 4.71 19.10
C SER A 69 -19.39 5.97 19.95
N MET A 70 -19.82 7.12 19.44
CA MET A 70 -19.88 8.34 20.27
C MET A 70 -21.20 9.09 20.08
N GLY A 71 -22.31 8.39 20.36
CA GLY A 71 -23.67 8.93 20.44
C GLY A 71 -23.91 10.02 21.49
N GLY A 72 -22.84 10.59 22.08
CA GLY A 72 -22.89 11.76 22.97
C GLY A 72 -22.09 12.98 22.46
N LEU A 73 -21.30 12.85 21.38
CA LEU A 73 -20.48 13.95 20.83
C LEU A 73 -21.16 14.74 19.72
N GLY A 74 -22.31 14.30 19.20
CA GLY A 74 -23.04 15.03 18.15
C GLY A 74 -23.40 16.48 18.54
N GLN A 75 -23.59 16.74 19.83
CA GLN A 75 -23.84 18.09 20.35
C GLN A 75 -22.56 18.95 20.46
N MET A 76 -21.40 18.34 20.72
CA MET A 76 -20.10 19.04 20.73
C MET A 76 -19.55 19.29 19.33
N ALA A 77 -19.84 18.41 18.37
CA ALA A 77 -19.49 18.61 16.96
C ALA A 77 -20.23 19.80 16.35
N GLY A 78 -21.51 20.01 16.70
CA GLY A 78 -22.28 21.18 16.30
C GLY A 78 -21.73 22.50 16.86
N LEU A 79 -21.19 22.49 18.08
CA LEU A 79 -20.57 23.68 18.70
C LEU A 79 -19.15 23.94 18.16
N ALA A 80 -18.38 22.89 17.86
CA ALA A 80 -17.04 23.02 17.28
C ALA A 80 -17.06 23.55 15.83
N ALA A 81 -18.08 23.15 15.05
CA ALA A 81 -18.29 23.65 13.69
C ALA A 81 -18.61 25.15 13.65
N MET A 82 -19.26 25.71 14.68
CA MET A 82 -19.50 27.15 14.77
C MET A 82 -18.24 27.98 15.08
N VAL A 83 -17.19 27.36 15.62
CA VAL A 83 -15.89 27.99 15.89
C VAL A 83 -14.94 27.87 14.68
N GLY A 84 -15.40 27.30 13.56
CA GLY A 84 -14.60 27.13 12.34
C GLY A 84 -13.53 26.04 12.45
N ILE A 85 -13.62 25.17 13.47
CA ILE A 85 -12.77 23.99 13.58
C ILE A 85 -13.47 22.87 12.83
N ASP A 86 -13.03 22.66 11.60
CA ASP A 86 -13.50 21.57 10.74
C ASP A 86 -12.99 20.22 11.29
N ILE A 87 -13.80 19.60 12.15
CA ILE A 87 -13.65 18.21 12.60
C ILE A 87 -14.10 17.22 11.48
N GLY A 88 -14.42 17.71 10.28
CA GLY A 88 -14.68 16.92 9.07
C GLY A 88 -13.44 16.57 8.25
N GLY A 89 -12.24 16.92 8.72
CA GLY A 89 -10.99 16.55 8.05
C GLY A 89 -10.70 15.06 8.18
N SER A 90 -10.91 14.32 7.09
CA SER A 90 -10.41 12.96 6.82
C SER A 90 -9.22 12.61 7.72
N SER A 91 -9.49 11.87 8.79
CA SER A 91 -8.44 11.41 9.69
C SER A 91 -7.44 10.63 8.85
N ASN A 92 -6.29 11.19 8.52
CA ASN A 92 -5.33 10.61 7.59
C ASN A 92 -4.56 9.46 8.31
N GLY A 93 -5.31 8.45 8.76
CA GLY A 93 -4.80 7.33 9.53
C GLY A 93 -3.85 6.51 8.67
N LEU A 94 -2.76 6.02 9.29
CA LEU A 94 -1.74 5.18 8.67
C LEU A 94 -2.31 3.95 7.92
N PHE A 95 -3.54 3.58 8.23
CA PHE A 95 -4.21 2.39 7.71
C PHE A 95 -5.53 2.69 7.01
N GLN A 96 -5.63 3.83 6.32
CA GLN A 96 -6.78 4.13 5.46
C GLN A 96 -6.34 4.13 3.99
N GLY A 97 -7.15 3.49 3.14
CA GLY A 97 -7.02 3.43 1.67
C GLY A 97 -5.58 3.51 1.14
N ASP A 98 -5.16 4.71 0.74
CA ASP A 98 -3.88 4.98 0.09
C ASP A 98 -2.66 4.80 1.03
N ASN A 99 -2.83 5.02 2.33
CA ASN A 99 -1.75 4.85 3.31
C ASN A 99 -1.40 3.37 3.53
N ILE A 100 -2.37 2.45 3.37
CA ILE A 100 -2.09 1.01 3.41
C ILE A 100 -1.23 0.61 2.22
N ALA A 101 -1.53 1.13 1.03
CA ALA A 101 -0.71 0.85 -0.16
C ALA A 101 0.74 1.34 0.04
N ALA A 102 0.93 2.52 0.64
CA ALA A 102 2.25 3.02 1.01
C ALA A 102 2.95 2.15 2.08
N LEU A 103 2.20 1.60 3.03
CA LEU A 103 2.74 0.70 4.05
C LEU A 103 3.27 -0.61 3.45
N TYR A 104 2.52 -1.23 2.53
CA TYR A 104 2.97 -2.42 1.79
C TYR A 104 4.26 -2.17 0.99
N LYS A 105 4.42 -0.95 0.45
CA LYS A 105 5.60 -0.51 -0.30
C LYS A 105 6.73 -0.01 0.59
N SER A 106 6.51 0.09 1.91
CA SER A 106 7.53 0.58 2.82
C SER A 106 8.70 -0.41 2.91
N ARG A 107 9.91 0.14 2.99
CA ARG A 107 11.15 -0.64 3.14
C ARG A 107 11.06 -1.67 4.27
N VAL A 108 10.54 -1.26 5.43
CA VAL A 108 10.48 -2.12 6.62
C VAL A 108 9.60 -3.35 6.39
N MET A 109 8.46 -3.22 5.69
CA MET A 109 7.57 -4.34 5.42
C MET A 109 8.15 -5.29 4.37
N LEU A 110 8.71 -4.74 3.29
CA LEU A 110 9.37 -5.52 2.24
C LEU A 110 10.62 -6.24 2.76
N GLU A 111 11.43 -5.58 3.58
CA GLU A 111 12.58 -6.17 4.25
C GLU A 111 12.19 -7.33 5.16
N LYS A 112 11.20 -7.13 6.04
CA LYS A 112 10.68 -8.22 6.90
C LYS A 112 10.15 -9.40 6.08
N ALA A 113 9.39 -9.14 5.01
CA ALA A 113 8.87 -10.20 4.15
C ALA A 113 10.01 -10.94 3.42
N LEU A 114 11.00 -10.23 2.88
CA LEU A 114 12.15 -10.81 2.17
C LEU A 114 13.06 -11.64 3.08
N LEU A 115 13.19 -11.25 4.35
CA LEU A 115 13.99 -11.95 5.36
C LEU A 115 13.21 -13.05 6.09
N THR A 116 12.00 -13.37 5.64
CA THR A 116 11.20 -14.49 6.16
C THR A 116 11.57 -15.78 5.42
N ARG A 117 11.77 -16.88 6.16
CA ARG A 117 11.91 -18.22 5.56
C ARG A 117 10.57 -18.73 5.08
N ALA A 118 10.58 -19.29 3.88
CA ALA A 118 9.42 -19.95 3.32
C ALA A 118 9.84 -21.19 2.54
N VAL A 119 8.91 -22.15 2.47
CA VAL A 119 9.07 -23.34 1.64
C VAL A 119 8.65 -22.99 0.22
N ILE A 120 9.59 -23.13 -0.73
CA ILE A 120 9.36 -22.96 -2.17
C ILE A 120 9.87 -24.23 -2.84
N GLY A 121 8.94 -25.02 -3.36
CA GLY A 121 9.15 -26.36 -3.86
C GLY A 121 9.49 -27.28 -2.69
N ASP A 122 10.65 -27.92 -2.78
CA ASP A 122 11.17 -28.81 -1.74
C ASP A 122 12.25 -28.17 -0.86
N LYS A 123 12.46 -26.84 -0.98
CA LYS A 123 13.53 -26.13 -0.27
C LYS A 123 12.96 -25.07 0.67
N GLU A 124 13.40 -25.12 1.91
CA GLU A 124 13.21 -24.03 2.86
C GLU A 124 14.37 -23.04 2.72
N GLN A 125 14.07 -21.81 2.32
CA GLN A 125 15.07 -20.75 2.14
C GLN A 125 14.46 -19.38 2.44
N LEU A 126 15.31 -18.36 2.57
CA LEU A 126 14.84 -16.98 2.68
C LEU A 126 14.21 -16.55 1.34
N LEU A 127 13.16 -15.72 1.43
CA LEU A 127 12.50 -15.20 0.24
C LEU A 127 13.43 -14.34 -0.62
N ILE A 128 14.38 -13.64 -0.02
CA ILE A 128 15.41 -12.90 -0.76
C ILE A 128 16.31 -13.80 -1.58
N ASP A 129 16.73 -14.95 -1.04
CA ASP A 129 17.59 -15.89 -1.76
C ASP A 129 16.84 -16.48 -2.94
N SER A 130 15.58 -16.85 -2.73
CA SER A 130 14.71 -17.31 -3.81
C SER A 130 14.47 -16.23 -4.87
N TYR A 131 14.31 -14.96 -4.47
CA TYR A 131 14.15 -13.85 -5.42
C TYR A 131 15.39 -13.69 -6.29
N VAL A 132 16.58 -13.74 -5.67
CA VAL A 132 17.86 -13.59 -6.35
C VAL A 132 18.13 -14.71 -7.36
N GLU A 133 17.61 -15.92 -7.09
CA GLU A 133 17.60 -17.04 -8.03
C GLU A 133 16.62 -16.83 -9.18
N VAL A 134 15.36 -16.50 -8.88
CA VAL A 134 14.28 -16.34 -9.87
C VAL A 134 14.53 -15.16 -10.80
N ALA A 135 14.96 -14.01 -10.26
CA ALA A 135 15.25 -12.81 -11.05
C ALA A 135 16.57 -12.90 -11.84
N GLY A 136 17.31 -14.02 -11.73
CA GLY A 136 18.61 -14.20 -12.38
C GLY A 136 19.70 -13.24 -11.89
N LEU A 137 19.46 -12.52 -10.79
CA LEU A 137 20.35 -11.51 -10.23
C LEU A 137 21.68 -12.12 -9.78
N LYS A 138 21.73 -13.41 -9.43
CA LYS A 138 22.99 -14.14 -9.22
C LYS A 138 23.98 -13.88 -10.36
N LYS A 139 23.57 -14.00 -11.63
CA LYS A 139 24.47 -13.79 -12.78
C LYS A 139 24.95 -12.34 -12.92
N LYS A 140 24.11 -11.37 -12.55
CA LYS A 140 24.43 -9.93 -12.57
C LYS A 140 25.42 -9.60 -11.44
N TRP A 141 25.18 -10.14 -10.24
CA TRP A 141 26.00 -9.91 -9.06
C TRP A 141 27.32 -10.68 -9.09
N PHE A 142 27.36 -11.92 -9.60
CA PHE A 142 28.62 -12.68 -9.77
C PHE A 142 29.60 -12.04 -10.76
N ARG A 143 29.14 -11.22 -11.70
CA ARG A 143 30.03 -10.46 -12.61
C ARG A 143 30.77 -9.32 -11.91
N SER A 144 30.28 -8.88 -10.75
CA SER A 144 30.95 -7.93 -9.87
C SER A 144 31.50 -8.69 -8.67
N THR A 145 32.83 -8.78 -8.57
CA THR A 145 33.61 -9.50 -7.54
C THR A 145 33.35 -9.08 -6.07
N LYS A 146 32.35 -8.25 -5.78
CA LYS A 146 31.99 -7.70 -4.47
C LYS A 146 30.89 -8.46 -3.71
N TYR A 147 30.22 -9.44 -4.33
CA TYR A 147 28.97 -10.00 -3.79
C TYR A 147 28.99 -11.52 -3.57
N ALA A 148 30.16 -12.16 -3.66
CA ALA A 148 30.29 -13.61 -3.46
C ALA A 148 30.06 -14.04 -1.99
N ASP A 149 30.35 -13.15 -1.03
CA ASP A 149 30.29 -13.44 0.42
C ASP A 149 29.11 -12.75 1.14
N ALA A 150 28.16 -12.18 0.40
CA ALA A 150 26.99 -11.53 1.01
C ALA A 150 25.99 -12.59 1.49
N HIS A 151 25.92 -12.81 2.79
CA HIS A 151 24.93 -13.66 3.42
C HIS A 151 23.83 -12.82 4.06
N PHE A 152 22.58 -13.18 3.78
CA PHE A 152 21.43 -12.66 4.49
C PHE A 152 21.12 -13.63 5.63
N THR A 153 21.09 -13.10 6.86
CA THR A 153 20.70 -13.89 8.03
C THR A 153 19.24 -13.60 8.36
N GLU A 154 18.55 -14.55 8.98
CA GLU A 154 17.27 -14.28 9.65
C GLU A 154 17.50 -13.21 10.71
N VAL A 155 17.12 -11.98 10.42
CA VAL A 155 17.16 -10.92 11.42
C VAL A 155 15.83 -10.20 11.39
N THR A 156 15.24 -10.04 12.57
CA THR A 156 14.12 -9.12 12.83
C THR A 156 14.56 -7.64 12.72
N GLY A 157 15.60 -7.34 11.95
CA GLY A 157 16.37 -6.09 11.97
C GLY A 157 17.38 -5.98 10.82
N ARG A 158 17.97 -4.78 10.71
CA ARG A 158 18.81 -4.34 9.58
C ARG A 158 19.98 -5.30 9.32
N PRO A 159 20.37 -5.51 8.05
CA PRO A 159 21.54 -6.31 7.72
C PRO A 159 22.81 -5.74 8.37
N GLU A 160 23.62 -6.63 8.93
CA GLU A 160 24.82 -6.27 9.72
C GLU A 160 25.92 -5.62 8.87
N THR A 161 25.91 -5.84 7.55
CA THR A 161 26.92 -5.33 6.63
C THR A 161 26.30 -4.33 5.64
N ARG A 162 26.98 -3.19 5.42
CA ARG A 162 26.58 -2.15 4.45
C ARG A 162 26.35 -2.69 3.02
N LEU A 163 27.10 -3.71 2.62
CA LEU A 163 26.93 -4.36 1.32
C LEU A 163 25.59 -5.10 1.22
N ALA A 164 25.24 -5.91 2.24
CA ALA A 164 23.95 -6.57 2.30
C ALA A 164 22.80 -5.56 2.36
N ASP A 165 22.96 -4.44 3.07
CA ASP A 165 21.98 -3.35 3.09
C ASP A 165 21.75 -2.72 1.70
N SER A 166 22.82 -2.52 0.95
CA SER A 166 22.75 -1.93 -0.40
C SER A 166 22.11 -2.90 -1.40
N LEU A 167 22.42 -4.19 -1.32
CA LEU A 167 21.80 -5.22 -2.15
C LEU A 167 20.31 -5.38 -1.85
N LEU A 168 19.96 -5.40 -0.56
CA LEU A 168 18.57 -5.44 -0.10
C LEU A 168 17.79 -4.23 -0.62
N LEU A 169 18.39 -3.03 -0.57
CA LEU A 169 17.76 -1.83 -1.12
C LEU A 169 17.52 -1.94 -2.64
N GLU A 170 18.50 -2.45 -3.41
CA GLU A 170 18.32 -2.70 -4.85
C GLU A 170 17.15 -3.66 -5.12
N VAL A 171 17.05 -4.75 -4.35
CA VAL A 171 15.95 -5.72 -4.45
C VAL A 171 14.60 -5.09 -4.12
N ILE A 172 14.52 -4.33 -3.02
CA ILE A 172 13.30 -3.67 -2.59
C ILE A 172 12.81 -2.66 -3.64
N GLU A 173 13.70 -1.86 -4.21
CA GLU A 173 13.34 -0.92 -5.28
C GLU A 173 12.86 -1.63 -6.55
N ASP A 174 13.46 -2.77 -6.91
CA ASP A 174 13.06 -3.56 -8.06
C ASP A 174 11.66 -4.16 -7.87
N ILE A 175 11.38 -4.68 -6.66
CA ILE A 175 10.06 -5.21 -6.27
C ILE A 175 8.99 -4.13 -6.31
N ASP A 176 9.22 -2.97 -5.69
CA ASP A 176 8.24 -1.88 -5.61
C ASP A 176 7.88 -1.31 -7.00
N LYS A 177 8.87 -1.22 -7.90
CA LYS A 177 8.68 -0.62 -9.23
C LYS A 177 8.05 -1.58 -10.24
N LYS A 178 8.38 -2.88 -10.20
CA LYS A 178 8.02 -3.83 -11.26
C LYS A 178 7.04 -4.92 -10.85
N TYR A 179 7.21 -5.47 -9.64
CA TYR A 179 6.58 -6.75 -9.28
C TYR A 179 5.38 -6.59 -8.34
N LEU A 180 5.40 -5.60 -7.43
CA LEU A 180 4.34 -5.38 -6.45
C LEU A 180 3.39 -4.24 -6.87
N LYS A 181 2.09 -4.56 -6.96
CA LYS A 181 1.02 -3.59 -7.18
C LYS A 181 0.01 -3.69 -6.03
N VAL A 182 -0.21 -2.57 -5.34
CA VAL A 182 -1.18 -2.49 -4.23
C VAL A 182 -2.12 -1.32 -4.48
N GLY A 183 -3.41 -1.57 -4.35
CA GLY A 183 -4.42 -0.52 -4.50
C GLY A 183 -5.84 -1.03 -4.34
N LYS A 184 -6.81 -0.11 -4.45
CA LYS A 184 -8.23 -0.45 -4.46
C LYS A 184 -8.67 -0.77 -5.90
N PRO A 185 -9.28 -1.93 -6.18
CA PRO A 185 -9.82 -2.23 -7.51
C PRO A 185 -11.02 -1.34 -7.86
N ASP A 186 -11.81 -0.94 -6.86
CA ASP A 186 -12.87 0.05 -6.98
C ASP A 186 -12.71 1.10 -5.87
N LYS A 187 -12.70 2.39 -6.24
CA LYS A 187 -12.57 3.51 -5.30
C LYS A 187 -13.74 3.60 -4.30
N LYS A 188 -14.89 3.02 -4.64
CA LYS A 188 -16.09 3.01 -3.78
C LYS A 188 -16.09 1.85 -2.78
N LEU A 189 -15.30 0.81 -3.00
CA LEU A 189 -15.24 -0.36 -2.14
C LEU A 189 -14.06 -0.25 -1.17
N ASN A 190 -14.22 -0.78 0.05
CA ASN A 190 -13.14 -0.89 1.04
C ASN A 190 -12.33 -2.19 0.88
N VAL A 191 -12.29 -2.72 -0.35
CA VAL A 191 -11.49 -3.88 -0.72
C VAL A 191 -10.12 -3.39 -1.19
N ILE A 192 -9.06 -3.98 -0.65
CA ILE A 192 -7.68 -3.74 -1.07
C ILE A 192 -7.20 -4.97 -1.81
N SER A 193 -6.53 -4.75 -2.94
CA SER A 193 -5.93 -5.79 -3.78
C SER A 193 -4.41 -5.67 -3.72
N VAL A 194 -3.75 -6.77 -3.35
CA VAL A 194 -2.29 -6.91 -3.36
C VAL A 194 -1.94 -7.93 -4.43
N GLU A 195 -1.34 -7.44 -5.52
CA GLU A 195 -0.92 -8.23 -6.67
C GLU A 195 0.60 -8.30 -6.72
N PHE A 196 1.14 -9.51 -6.83
CA PHE A 196 2.56 -9.74 -7.00
C PHE A 196 2.81 -10.61 -8.22
N THR A 197 3.60 -10.08 -9.15
CA THR A 197 3.90 -10.73 -10.43
C THR A 197 5.31 -11.32 -10.39
N ALA A 198 5.49 -12.58 -10.82
CA ALA A 198 6.82 -13.18 -10.97
C ALA A 198 6.86 -14.24 -12.08
N GLU A 199 8.05 -14.60 -12.55
CA GLU A 199 8.23 -15.67 -13.56
C GLU A 199 7.96 -17.08 -13.00
N ASN A 200 8.15 -17.27 -11.70
CA ASN A 200 7.89 -18.51 -11.00
C ASN A 200 6.55 -18.42 -10.24
N GLU A 201 5.63 -19.33 -10.57
CA GLU A 201 4.29 -19.40 -10.01
C GLU A 201 4.29 -19.57 -8.48
N GLU A 202 5.13 -20.47 -7.97
CA GLU A 202 5.18 -20.79 -6.55
C GLU A 202 5.78 -19.63 -5.74
N PHE A 203 6.86 -19.03 -6.26
CA PHE A 203 7.43 -17.83 -5.64
C PHE A 203 6.42 -16.68 -5.59
N ALA A 204 5.66 -16.46 -6.68
CA ALA A 204 4.64 -15.42 -6.72
C ALA A 204 3.60 -15.61 -5.60
N LYS A 205 3.09 -16.84 -5.43
CA LYS A 205 2.13 -17.20 -4.40
C LYS A 205 2.69 -16.98 -3.00
N VAL A 206 3.85 -17.56 -2.73
CA VAL A 206 4.45 -17.59 -1.40
C VAL A 206 4.82 -16.16 -0.98
N PHE A 207 5.45 -15.38 -1.85
CA PHE A 207 5.80 -14.00 -1.55
C PHE A 207 4.55 -13.15 -1.28
N ASN A 208 3.51 -13.26 -2.11
CA ASN A 208 2.26 -12.53 -1.93
C ASN A 208 1.60 -12.84 -0.58
N ARG A 209 1.54 -14.12 -0.19
CA ARG A 209 1.01 -14.54 1.12
C ARG A 209 1.86 -13.99 2.27
N THR A 210 3.19 -14.06 2.15
CA THR A 210 4.09 -13.62 3.21
C THR A 210 4.05 -12.11 3.43
N ILE A 211 4.03 -11.30 2.36
CA ILE A 211 3.93 -9.84 2.53
C ILE A 211 2.59 -9.43 3.14
N VAL A 212 1.48 -10.07 2.73
CA VAL A 212 0.16 -9.82 3.33
C VAL A 212 0.15 -10.20 4.81
N ALA A 213 0.66 -11.39 5.17
CA ALA A 213 0.76 -11.81 6.56
C ALA A 213 1.62 -10.84 7.40
N THR A 214 2.77 -10.43 6.87
CA THR A 214 3.71 -9.50 7.54
C THR A 214 3.06 -8.16 7.84
N VAL A 215 2.38 -7.57 6.85
CA VAL A 215 1.72 -6.27 7.01
C VAL A 215 0.51 -6.40 7.94
N ASN A 216 -0.25 -7.48 7.84
CA ASN A 216 -1.40 -7.73 8.70
C ASN A 216 -0.98 -7.90 10.16
N GLU A 217 0.10 -8.65 10.43
CA GLU A 217 0.65 -8.80 11.77
C GLU A 217 1.13 -7.46 12.33
N PHE A 218 1.85 -6.67 11.53
CA PHE A 218 2.29 -5.32 11.92
C PHE A 218 1.10 -4.39 12.25
N TYR A 219 0.00 -4.49 11.49
CA TYR A 219 -1.23 -3.75 11.75
C TYR A 219 -1.86 -4.14 13.10
N ILE A 220 -2.06 -5.46 13.31
CA ILE A 220 -2.65 -6.01 14.53
C ILE A 220 -1.80 -5.60 15.74
N GLU A 221 -0.47 -5.74 15.65
CA GLU A 221 0.47 -5.36 16.70
C GLU A 221 0.36 -3.86 17.02
N THR A 222 0.38 -3.00 15.99
CA THR A 222 0.36 -1.55 16.16
C THR A 222 -0.96 -1.07 16.79
N LYS A 223 -2.10 -1.58 16.30
CA LYS A 223 -3.44 -1.26 16.84
C LYS A 223 -3.60 -1.75 18.28
N THR A 224 -3.21 -2.99 18.53
CA THR A 224 -3.25 -3.61 19.87
C THR A 224 -2.36 -2.85 20.85
N LYS A 225 -1.13 -2.53 20.46
CA LYS A 225 -0.17 -1.79 21.28
C LYS A 225 -0.70 -0.41 21.68
N LYS A 226 -1.33 0.31 20.74
CA LYS A 226 -1.94 1.62 21.01
C LYS A 226 -3.08 1.49 22.03
N SER A 227 -3.98 0.53 21.84
CA SER A 227 -5.13 0.32 22.73
C SER A 227 -4.71 -0.13 24.14
N LEU A 228 -3.80 -1.11 24.23
CA LEU A 228 -3.24 -1.57 25.50
C LEU A 228 -2.50 -0.47 26.25
N SER A 229 -1.76 0.40 25.54
CA SER A 229 -1.11 1.56 26.16
C SER A 229 -2.13 2.51 26.78
N ASN A 230 -3.24 2.78 26.10
CA ASN A 230 -4.31 3.64 26.62
C ASN A 230 -4.96 3.04 27.88
N ILE A 231 -5.31 1.74 27.84
CA ILE A 231 -5.86 1.02 29.00
C ILE A 231 -4.90 1.07 30.18
N ARG A 232 -3.59 0.86 29.95
CA ARG A 232 -2.57 0.91 31.01
C ARG A 232 -2.50 2.30 31.67
N VAL A 233 -2.53 3.37 30.88
CA VAL A 233 -2.52 4.74 31.41
C VAL A 233 -3.77 5.03 32.24
N LEU A 234 -4.96 4.69 31.73
CA LEU A 234 -6.22 4.88 32.46
C LEU A 234 -6.26 4.06 33.76
N GLN A 235 -5.75 2.83 33.73
CA GLN A 235 -5.67 1.98 34.91
C GLN A 235 -4.73 2.59 35.96
N GLN A 236 -3.52 3.01 35.56
CA GLN A 236 -2.56 3.64 36.48
C GLN A 236 -3.12 4.93 37.09
N GLN A 237 -3.82 5.76 36.30
CA GLN A 237 -4.47 6.97 36.80
C GLN A 237 -5.61 6.64 37.79
N THR A 238 -6.43 5.65 37.46
CA THR A 238 -7.53 5.16 38.32
C THR A 238 -6.99 4.70 39.67
N ASP A 239 -5.95 3.87 39.67
CA ASP A 239 -5.33 3.35 40.89
C ASP A 239 -4.71 4.47 41.73
N SER A 240 -4.08 5.45 41.08
CA SER A 240 -3.49 6.62 41.73
C SER A 240 -4.54 7.49 42.41
N VAL A 241 -5.62 7.83 41.70
CA VAL A 241 -6.73 8.65 42.25
C VAL A 241 -7.44 7.91 43.39
N LYS A 242 -7.64 6.59 43.25
CA LYS A 242 -8.20 5.75 44.30
C LYS A 242 -7.32 5.75 45.55
N ALA A 243 -5.99 5.64 45.40
CA ALA A 243 -5.06 5.71 46.53
C ALA A 243 -5.10 7.07 47.23
N VAL A 244 -5.12 8.18 46.47
CA VAL A 244 -5.23 9.54 47.03
C VAL A 244 -6.55 9.74 47.78
N MET A 245 -7.67 9.26 47.21
CA MET A 245 -8.99 9.28 47.85
C MET A 245 -8.99 8.51 49.17
N ASN A 246 -8.48 7.27 49.17
CA ASN A 246 -8.37 6.44 50.37
C ASN A 246 -7.47 7.09 51.43
N GLY A 247 -6.39 7.75 51.01
CA GLY A 247 -5.54 8.55 51.88
C GLY A 247 -6.27 9.73 52.52
N ALA A 248 -7.14 10.42 51.77
CA ALA A 248 -7.98 11.50 52.28
C ALA A 248 -9.03 11.00 53.28
N ILE A 249 -9.70 9.88 52.99
CA ILE A 249 -10.64 9.25 53.92
C ILE A 249 -9.91 8.85 55.22
N SER A 250 -8.75 8.22 55.09
CA SER A 250 -7.95 7.79 56.24
C SER A 250 -7.43 8.97 57.07
N ARG A 251 -7.06 10.10 56.45
CA ARG A 251 -6.69 11.32 57.17
C ARG A 251 -7.86 11.88 57.98
N ALA A 252 -9.06 11.92 57.40
CA ALA A 252 -10.26 12.38 58.08
C ALA A 252 -10.56 11.50 59.31
N ALA A 253 -10.53 10.17 59.15
CA ALA A 253 -10.72 9.21 60.23
C ALA A 253 -9.67 9.39 61.34
N ARG A 254 -8.39 9.49 60.99
CA ARG A 254 -7.31 9.72 61.97
C ARG A 254 -7.50 11.01 62.76
N VAL A 255 -7.90 12.11 62.13
CA VAL A 255 -8.14 13.38 62.85
C VAL A 255 -9.26 13.20 63.88
N VAL A 256 -10.31 12.46 63.54
CA VAL A 256 -11.40 12.13 64.49
C VAL A 256 -10.88 11.26 65.64
N ASP A 257 -10.10 10.22 65.34
CA ASP A 257 -9.58 9.28 66.35
C ASP A 257 -8.59 9.93 67.33
N ILE A 258 -7.70 10.80 66.84
CA ILE A 258 -6.68 11.47 67.68
C ILE A 258 -7.23 12.68 68.44
N THR A 259 -8.49 13.07 68.20
CA THR A 259 -9.16 14.17 68.92
C THR A 259 -10.40 13.70 69.69
N PRO A 260 -10.27 12.71 70.59
CA PRO A 260 -11.39 12.30 71.44
C PRO A 260 -11.74 13.43 72.42
N ASN A 261 -13.03 13.66 72.66
CA ASN A 261 -13.54 14.62 73.66
C ASN A 261 -13.01 16.07 73.52
N LEU A 262 -12.86 16.57 72.29
CA LEU A 262 -12.35 17.92 72.01
C LEU A 262 -13.22 19.01 72.64
N ASN A 263 -12.59 19.99 73.29
CA ASN A 263 -13.24 21.20 73.81
C ASN A 263 -13.93 21.98 72.67
N ILE A 264 -15.20 22.35 72.88
CA ILE A 264 -16.05 23.05 71.90
C ILE A 264 -15.41 24.34 71.39
N THR A 265 -14.71 25.09 72.25
CA THR A 265 -14.03 26.35 71.88
C THR A 265 -12.82 26.14 70.96
N ARG A 266 -12.32 24.90 70.83
CA ARG A 266 -11.23 24.51 69.93
C ARG A 266 -11.68 23.60 68.78
N SER A 267 -12.98 23.54 68.52
CA SER A 267 -13.58 22.66 67.50
C SER A 267 -12.98 22.85 66.10
N SER A 268 -12.51 24.06 65.75
CA SER A 268 -11.83 24.37 64.49
C SER A 268 -10.61 23.48 64.20
N GLN A 269 -9.90 23.02 65.24
CA GLN A 269 -8.72 22.16 65.12
C GLN A 269 -9.06 20.77 64.56
N ARG A 270 -10.32 20.31 64.71
CA ARG A 270 -10.82 19.07 64.12
C ARG A 270 -11.63 19.32 62.85
N THR A 271 -12.50 20.32 62.87
CA THR A 271 -13.47 20.52 61.78
C THR A 271 -12.81 20.93 60.48
N ASP A 272 -11.84 21.85 60.48
CA ASP A 272 -11.19 22.32 59.24
C ASP A 272 -10.39 21.19 58.54
N PRO A 273 -9.50 20.43 59.22
CA PRO A 273 -8.80 19.32 58.57
C PRO A 273 -9.73 18.21 58.08
N VAL A 274 -10.79 17.89 58.85
CA VAL A 274 -11.78 16.87 58.46
C VAL A 274 -12.56 17.32 57.23
N GLN A 275 -13.06 18.56 57.20
CA GLN A 275 -13.80 19.10 56.06
C GLN A 275 -12.94 19.18 54.81
N ARG A 276 -11.70 19.67 54.91
CA ARG A 276 -10.75 19.68 53.79
C ARG A 276 -10.49 18.29 53.25
N SER A 277 -10.31 17.31 54.13
CA SER A 277 -10.03 15.94 53.72
C SER A 277 -11.27 15.25 53.13
N GLN A 278 -12.47 15.55 53.62
CA GLN A 278 -13.74 15.09 53.04
C GLN A 278 -13.97 15.71 51.66
N PHE A 279 -13.77 17.02 51.50
CA PHE A 279 -13.85 17.70 50.20
C PHE A 279 -12.88 17.08 49.19
N ASN A 280 -11.62 16.84 49.60
CA ASN A 280 -10.65 16.16 48.76
C ASN A 280 -11.09 14.73 48.41
N ALA A 281 -11.71 13.99 49.32
CA ALA A 281 -12.23 12.65 49.05
C ALA A 281 -13.39 12.71 48.04
N GLU A 282 -14.28 13.68 48.16
CA GLU A 282 -15.42 13.88 47.25
C GLU A 282 -14.97 14.30 45.84
N ALA A 283 -14.02 15.23 45.73
CA ALA A 283 -13.43 15.62 44.46
C ALA A 283 -12.76 14.42 43.75
N ASN A 284 -11.96 13.63 44.49
CA ASN A 284 -11.34 12.43 43.92
C ASN A 284 -12.36 11.33 43.59
N LYS A 285 -13.47 11.22 44.33
CA LYS A 285 -14.57 10.27 44.02
C LYS A 285 -15.23 10.60 42.68
N ALA A 286 -15.48 11.88 42.40
CA ALA A 286 -16.03 12.31 41.12
C ALA A 286 -15.07 11.96 39.96
N ILE A 287 -13.78 12.28 40.11
CA ILE A 287 -12.74 11.94 39.12
C ILE A 287 -12.64 10.43 38.91
N LEU A 288 -12.62 9.65 40.01
CA LEU A 288 -12.53 8.19 39.96
C LEU A 288 -13.70 7.58 39.20
N THR A 289 -14.91 8.11 39.38
CA THR A 289 -16.11 7.61 38.70
C THR A 289 -15.98 7.75 37.18
N GLU A 290 -15.52 8.92 36.71
CA GLU A 290 -15.27 9.14 35.27
C GLU A 290 -14.09 8.32 34.74
N LEU A 291 -13.00 8.17 35.51
CA LEU A 291 -11.86 7.34 35.10
C LEU A 291 -12.21 5.87 34.97
N VAL A 292 -12.97 5.31 35.93
CA VAL A 292 -13.44 3.92 35.87
C VAL A 292 -14.37 3.71 34.68
N LYS A 293 -15.31 4.64 34.45
CA LYS A 293 -16.19 4.59 33.28
C LYS A 293 -15.40 4.59 31.97
N ASN A 294 -14.42 5.47 31.84
CA ASN A 294 -13.56 5.53 30.64
C ASN A 294 -12.66 4.31 30.50
N LEU A 295 -12.17 3.74 31.60
CA LEU A 295 -11.38 2.51 31.61
C LEU A 295 -12.21 1.32 31.11
N GLU A 296 -13.43 1.14 31.64
CA GLU A 296 -14.31 0.05 31.23
C GLU A 296 -14.78 0.22 29.78
N LEU A 297 -15.10 1.44 29.35
CA LEU A 297 -15.37 1.74 27.94
C LEU A 297 -14.16 1.40 27.05
N SER A 298 -12.95 1.75 27.48
CA SER A 298 -11.73 1.45 26.70
C SER A 298 -11.45 -0.04 26.59
N LYS A 299 -11.69 -0.81 27.68
CA LYS A 299 -11.60 -2.28 27.64
C LYS A 299 -12.66 -2.88 26.72
N MET A 300 -13.88 -2.35 26.76
CA MET A 300 -14.97 -2.79 25.87
C MET A 300 -14.67 -2.50 24.41
N ASN A 301 -14.14 -1.32 24.11
CA ASN A 301 -13.72 -0.98 22.75
C ASN A 301 -12.56 -1.88 22.30
N PHE A 302 -11.57 -2.16 23.14
CA PHE A 302 -10.50 -3.11 22.78
C PHE A 302 -11.01 -4.53 22.45
N LEU A 303 -12.07 -4.99 23.14
CA LEU A 303 -12.68 -6.29 22.86
C LEU A 303 -13.52 -6.29 21.58
N LYS A 304 -14.17 -5.17 21.25
CA LYS A 304 -14.95 -4.99 20.02
C LYS A 304 -14.06 -4.76 18.80
N ASP A 305 -13.06 -3.90 18.94
CA ASP A 305 -12.16 -3.43 17.89
C ASP A 305 -10.97 -4.38 17.70
N LYS A 306 -11.11 -5.68 18.01
CA LYS A 306 -10.07 -6.65 17.63
C LYS A 306 -9.94 -6.56 16.11
N PRO A 307 -8.82 -6.05 15.57
CA PRO A 307 -8.73 -5.72 14.16
C PRO A 307 -8.98 -6.98 13.33
N LEU A 308 -10.15 -7.06 12.70
CA LEU A 308 -10.50 -8.20 11.87
C LEU A 308 -10.14 -7.84 10.43
N ILE A 309 -8.90 -8.15 10.04
CA ILE A 309 -8.56 -8.19 8.62
C ILE A 309 -9.17 -9.47 8.07
N GLN A 310 -10.26 -9.34 7.32
CA GLN A 310 -10.89 -10.46 6.65
C GLN A 310 -10.25 -10.59 5.26
N VAL A 311 -9.38 -11.59 5.11
CA VAL A 311 -8.87 -11.99 3.80
C VAL A 311 -10.06 -12.59 3.04
N ILE A 312 -10.40 -12.00 1.90
CA ILE A 312 -11.50 -12.45 1.04
C ILE A 312 -10.97 -13.55 0.15
N ASP A 313 -9.97 -13.22 -0.66
CA ASP A 313 -9.37 -14.15 -1.61
C ASP A 313 -7.88 -14.29 -1.30
N GLU A 314 -7.42 -15.53 -1.19
CA GLU A 314 -5.99 -15.88 -1.17
C GLU A 314 -5.56 -16.44 -2.54
N PRO A 315 -4.28 -16.27 -2.93
CA PRO A 315 -3.77 -16.83 -4.17
C PRO A 315 -3.78 -18.36 -4.10
N THR A 316 -4.64 -18.99 -4.89
CA THR A 316 -4.71 -20.45 -5.04
C THR A 316 -4.09 -20.89 -6.36
N PHE A 317 -3.66 -22.15 -6.43
CA PHE A 317 -3.16 -22.73 -7.67
C PHE A 317 -4.33 -23.20 -8.54
N PRO A 318 -4.24 -23.10 -9.88
CA PRO A 318 -3.17 -22.48 -10.66
C PRO A 318 -3.32 -20.94 -10.75
N ILE A 319 -2.19 -20.23 -10.73
CA ILE A 319 -2.18 -18.77 -10.92
C ILE A 319 -2.31 -18.43 -12.41
N LYS A 320 -3.11 -17.39 -12.69
CA LYS A 320 -3.34 -16.91 -14.06
C LYS A 320 -2.01 -16.50 -14.71
N LYS A 321 -1.71 -17.12 -15.86
CA LYS A 321 -0.57 -16.78 -16.72
C LYS A 321 -0.91 -15.56 -17.55
N GLU A 322 -0.18 -14.47 -17.35
CA GLU A 322 -0.24 -13.31 -18.23
C GLU A 322 0.84 -13.47 -19.31
N LYS A 323 0.39 -13.55 -20.56
CA LYS A 323 1.25 -13.55 -21.75
C LYS A 323 0.65 -12.64 -22.80
N PRO A 324 1.48 -11.91 -23.57
CA PRO A 324 0.98 -11.19 -24.73
C PRO A 324 0.32 -12.21 -25.67
N GLY A 325 -0.95 -11.97 -26.00
CA GLY A 325 -1.71 -12.88 -26.85
C GLY A 325 -0.99 -13.07 -28.19
N LYS A 326 -0.67 -14.33 -28.54
CA LYS A 326 0.07 -14.64 -29.78
C LYS A 326 -0.60 -14.01 -31.02
N ALA A 327 -1.93 -14.06 -31.08
CA ALA A 327 -2.71 -13.43 -32.14
C ALA A 327 -2.61 -11.90 -32.14
N ALA A 328 -2.70 -11.28 -30.96
CA ALA A 328 -2.62 -9.82 -30.81
C ALA A 328 -1.25 -9.27 -31.25
N MET A 329 -0.16 -9.91 -30.81
CA MET A 329 1.20 -9.51 -31.21
C MET A 329 1.51 -9.76 -32.68
N THR A 330 0.96 -10.85 -33.26
CA THR A 330 1.09 -11.13 -34.69
C THR A 330 0.38 -10.06 -35.52
N ALA A 331 -0.85 -9.70 -35.14
CA ALA A 331 -1.61 -8.64 -35.80
C ALA A 331 -0.95 -7.26 -35.66
N PHE A 332 -0.43 -6.94 -34.47
CA PHE A 332 0.30 -5.70 -34.23
C PHE A 332 1.60 -5.63 -35.05
N GLY A 333 2.38 -6.71 -35.10
CA GLY A 333 3.59 -6.80 -35.90
C GLY A 333 3.32 -6.65 -37.40
N PHE A 334 2.23 -7.24 -37.91
CA PHE A 334 1.77 -7.06 -39.28
C PHE A 334 1.40 -5.59 -39.58
N LEU A 335 0.58 -4.96 -38.73
CA LEU A 335 0.16 -3.57 -38.91
C LEU A 335 1.35 -2.60 -38.84
N LEU A 336 2.25 -2.77 -37.88
CA LEU A 336 3.40 -1.88 -37.72
C LEU A 336 4.34 -1.96 -38.94
N ALA A 337 4.65 -3.17 -39.41
CA ALA A 337 5.53 -3.36 -40.57
C ALA A 337 4.90 -2.85 -41.88
N THR A 338 3.60 -3.07 -42.08
CA THR A 338 2.88 -2.56 -43.26
C THR A 338 2.83 -1.04 -43.28
N ILE A 339 2.52 -0.39 -42.15
CA ILE A 339 2.51 1.08 -42.03
C ILE A 339 3.91 1.65 -42.33
N LEU A 340 4.95 1.06 -41.75
CA LEU A 340 6.33 1.53 -41.91
C LEU A 340 6.78 1.45 -43.39
N VAL A 341 6.47 0.35 -44.08
CA VAL A 341 6.80 0.20 -45.50
C VAL A 341 5.97 1.11 -46.40
N VAL A 342 4.67 1.28 -46.10
CA VAL A 342 3.84 2.26 -46.82
C VAL A 342 4.41 3.67 -46.67
N PHE A 343 4.84 4.05 -45.47
CA PHE A 343 5.47 5.34 -45.22
C PHE A 343 6.78 5.51 -46.00
N ILE A 344 7.65 4.51 -46.03
CA ILE A 344 8.88 4.53 -46.83
C ILE A 344 8.57 4.69 -48.32
N LEU A 345 7.58 3.97 -48.85
CA LEU A 345 7.18 4.05 -50.26
C LEU A 345 6.62 5.43 -50.61
N VAL A 346 5.80 6.00 -49.73
CA VAL A 346 5.28 7.36 -49.84
C VAL A 346 6.42 8.39 -49.89
N PHE A 347 7.37 8.29 -48.96
CA PHE A 347 8.54 9.17 -48.93
C PHE A 347 9.39 9.04 -50.20
N LYS A 348 9.63 7.81 -50.65
CA LYS A 348 10.36 7.54 -51.90
C LYS A 348 9.64 8.13 -53.11
N HIS A 349 8.31 8.01 -53.19
CA HIS A 349 7.52 8.60 -54.26
C HIS A 349 7.59 10.13 -54.26
N PHE A 350 7.49 10.74 -53.08
CA PHE A 350 7.56 12.18 -52.90
C PHE A 350 8.93 12.75 -53.32
N PHE A 351 10.03 12.16 -52.84
CA PHE A 351 11.38 12.57 -53.24
C PHE A 351 11.66 12.34 -54.73
N SER A 352 11.16 11.24 -55.30
CA SER A 352 11.29 10.99 -56.74
C SER A 352 10.58 12.05 -57.59
N ARG A 353 9.45 12.60 -57.13
CA ARG A 353 8.76 13.69 -57.83
C ARG A 353 9.48 15.03 -57.67
N LEU A 354 10.09 15.30 -56.52
CA LEU A 354 10.91 16.50 -56.30
C LEU A 354 12.16 16.49 -57.20
N ASN A 355 12.86 15.36 -57.32
CA ASN A 355 14.06 15.26 -58.16
C ASN A 355 13.77 15.36 -59.66
N MET A 356 12.56 15.02 -60.10
CA MET A 356 12.10 15.21 -61.49
C MET A 356 11.65 16.64 -61.81
N SER A 357 11.48 17.51 -60.82
CA SER A 357 11.13 18.93 -61.01
C SER A 357 12.36 19.85 -61.08
N VAL A 358 13.56 19.32 -60.86
CA VAL A 358 14.83 20.06 -60.80
C VAL A 358 15.72 19.81 -62.05
N ARG A 359 15.27 18.97 -62.98
CA ARG A 359 15.78 18.85 -64.35
C ARG A 359 14.72 19.35 -65.32
#